data_AF-A0A699YVB2-F1
#
_entry.id   AF-A0A699YVB2-F1
#
_cell.length_a   1.000
_cell.length_b   1.000
_cell.length_c   1.000
_cell.angle_alpha   90.00
_cell.angle_beta   90.00
_cell.angle_gamma   90.00
#
_symmetry.space_group_name_H-M   'P 1'
#
loop_
_entity.id
_entity.type
_entity.pdbx_description
1 polymer ?
#
loop_
_entity_poly.entity_id
_entity_poly.type
_entity_poly.pdbx_seq_one_letter_code
_entity_poly.pdbx_strand_id
1 'polypeptide(L)'
;SASTDGHSLALDGLQNGKLYQFRVQAFNAVTGGTGVANIQATPTDLCLNQPPGKPTNLRVTPAKGMAQLCWSGVENNACVDQYRVSAVKTAEANFRSGFGSLPVSKGGCANISSLT
;
A
#
# COMPACT_ATOMS: atom_id res chain seq x y z
N SER A 1 -13.00 3.21 -11.26
CA SER A 1 -13.76 2.07 -11.85
C SER A 1 -14.39 1.26 -10.74
N ALA A 2 -15.72 1.24 -10.67
CA ALA A 2 -16.47 0.45 -9.71
C ALA A 2 -16.48 -1.04 -10.08
N SER A 3 -16.07 -1.92 -9.16
CA SER A 3 -16.37 -3.34 -9.24
C SER A 3 -17.67 -3.59 -8.47
N THR A 4 -18.63 -4.28 -9.08
CA THR A 4 -19.95 -4.52 -8.50
C THR A 4 -20.23 -6.01 -8.57
N ASP A 5 -20.02 -6.72 -7.46
CA ASP A 5 -20.90 -7.86 -7.16
C ASP A 5 -22.21 -7.22 -6.68
N GLY A 6 -23.40 -7.66 -7.13
CA GLY A 6 -24.68 -6.89 -7.06
C GLY A 6 -25.15 -6.39 -5.68
N HIS A 7 -24.36 -6.63 -4.63
CA HIS A 7 -24.54 -6.22 -3.25
C HIS A 7 -23.45 -5.25 -2.73
N SER A 8 -22.48 -4.84 -3.55
CA SER A 8 -21.37 -3.97 -3.14
C SER A 8 -20.95 -3.01 -4.26
N LEU A 9 -20.54 -1.79 -3.89
CA LEU A 9 -20.05 -0.78 -4.81
C LEU A 9 -18.88 -0.02 -4.17
N ALA A 10 -17.74 0.00 -4.84
CA ALA A 10 -16.64 0.88 -4.48
C ALA A 10 -16.75 2.20 -5.27
N LEU A 11 -16.88 3.32 -4.56
CA LEU A 11 -16.91 4.66 -5.11
C LEU A 11 -15.54 5.33 -4.94
N ASP A 12 -14.95 5.79 -6.03
CA ASP A 12 -13.71 6.56 -6.07
C ASP A 12 -13.99 8.06 -6.28
N GLY A 13 -12.97 8.91 -6.06
CA GLY A 13 -13.05 10.35 -6.32
C GLY A 13 -13.78 11.19 -5.25
N LEU A 14 -14.13 10.62 -4.10
CA LEU A 14 -14.68 11.38 -2.96
C LEU A 14 -13.55 12.14 -2.23
N GLN A 15 -13.88 13.30 -1.67
CA GLN A 15 -12.93 14.10 -0.89
C GLN A 15 -12.89 13.64 0.56
N ASN A 16 -11.70 13.37 1.08
CA ASN A 16 -11.53 12.95 2.46
C ASN A 16 -11.92 14.06 3.45
N GLY A 17 -12.45 13.66 4.60
CA GLY A 17 -12.90 14.57 5.66
C GLY A 17 -14.24 15.25 5.37
N LYS A 18 -14.87 15.01 4.22
CA LYS A 18 -16.21 15.52 3.90
C LYS A 18 -17.28 14.47 4.18
N LEU A 19 -18.33 14.87 4.88
CA LEU A 19 -19.49 14.01 5.14
C LEU A 19 -20.30 13.85 3.86
N TYR A 20 -20.51 12.61 3.42
CA TYR A 20 -21.38 12.29 2.31
C TYR A 20 -22.60 11.51 2.81
N GLN A 21 -23.75 11.75 2.18
CA GLN A 21 -24.93 10.92 2.33
C GLN A 21 -25.07 10.04 1.08
N PHE A 22 -25.05 8.74 1.28
CA PHE A 22 -25.26 7.74 0.25
C PHE A 22 -26.71 7.27 0.29
N ARG A 23 -27.33 7.23 -0.88
CA ARG A 23 -28.68 6.73 -1.08
C ARG A 23 -28.62 5.51 -1.98
N VAL A 24 -29.09 4.37 -1.48
CA VAL A 24 -29.22 3.13 -2.25
C VAL A 24 -30.70 2.86 -2.43
N GLN A 25 -31.14 2.73 -3.68
CA GLN A 25 -32.54 2.48 -4.04
C GLN A 25 -32.64 1.17 -4.80
N ALA A 26 -33.52 0.27 -4.37
CA ALA A 26 -33.88 -0.89 -5.16
C ALA A 26 -34.76 -0.45 -6.35
N PHE A 27 -34.50 -0.97 -7.54
CA PHE A 27 -35.27 -0.61 -8.73
C PHE A 27 -35.88 -1.83 -9.41
N ASN A 28 -37.19 -1.78 -9.69
CA ASN A 28 -37.89 -2.76 -10.49
C ASN A 28 -38.43 -2.07 -11.75
N ALA A 29 -38.12 -2.59 -12.94
CA ALA A 29 -38.50 -1.97 -14.21
C ALA A 29 -40.02 -1.95 -14.49
N VAL A 30 -40.79 -2.83 -13.84
CA VAL A 30 -42.25 -2.96 -14.04
C VAL A 30 -43.03 -2.15 -13.01
N THR A 31 -42.64 -2.23 -11.73
CA THR A 31 -43.36 -1.55 -10.63
C THR A 31 -42.73 -0.21 -10.23
N GLY A 32 -41.57 0.13 -10.79
CA GLY A 32 -40.77 1.29 -10.39
C GLY A 32 -39.86 1.03 -9.19
N GLY A 33 -39.18 2.09 -8.72
CA GLY A 33 -38.23 2.02 -7.62
C GLY A 33 -38.89 1.73 -6.28
N THR A 34 -38.47 0.64 -5.63
CA THR A 34 -38.88 0.26 -4.27
C THR A 34 -37.74 0.51 -3.28
N GLY A 35 -37.96 0.29 -1.98
CA GLY A 35 -36.95 0.28 -0.90
C GLY A 35 -35.75 1.25 -1.01
N VAL A 36 -35.77 2.34 -0.24
CA VAL A 36 -34.65 3.28 -0.14
C VAL A 36 -33.94 3.12 1.20
N ALA A 37 -32.62 2.99 1.16
CA ALA A 37 -31.74 3.09 2.33
C ALA A 37 -30.84 4.32 2.19
N ASN A 38 -30.64 5.02 3.31
CA ASN A 38 -29.71 6.14 3.39
C ASN A 38 -28.67 5.84 4.47
N ILE A 39 -27.42 6.16 4.20
CA ILE A 39 -26.34 6.07 5.18
C ILE A 39 -25.39 7.25 4.98
N GLN A 40 -24.80 7.72 6.07
CA GLN A 40 -23.78 8.75 6.00
C GLN A 40 -22.41 8.14 6.29
N ALA A 41 -21.40 8.56 5.53
CA ALA A 41 -20.02 8.24 5.85
C ALA A 41 -19.12 9.40 5.46
N THR A 42 -18.04 9.56 6.22
CA THR A 42 -16.97 10.50 5.92
C THR A 42 -15.80 9.67 5.40
N PRO A 43 -15.48 9.71 4.10
CA PRO A 43 -14.26 9.11 3.58
C PRO A 43 -13.06 9.66 4.34
N THR A 44 -12.16 8.78 4.73
CA THR A 44 -10.90 9.12 5.36
C THR A 44 -9.78 8.53 4.54
N ASP A 45 -8.63 9.19 4.53
CA ASP A 45 -7.40 8.50 4.14
C ASP A 45 -7.22 7.31 5.09
N LEU A 46 -7.13 6.11 4.53
CA LEU A 46 -6.64 4.94 5.27
C LEU A 46 -5.19 5.15 5.73
N CYS A 47 -4.51 6.11 5.11
CA CYS A 47 -3.18 6.53 5.46
C CYS A 47 -3.20 7.42 6.68
N LEU A 48 -2.62 6.90 7.75
CA LEU A 48 -2.38 7.68 8.95
C LEU A 48 -1.44 8.83 8.60
N ASN A 49 -1.79 10.06 8.99
CA ASN A 49 -0.96 11.26 8.81
C ASN A 49 0.21 11.25 9.80
N GLN A 50 1.07 10.25 9.67
CA GLN A 50 2.27 10.06 10.48
C GLN A 50 3.38 9.44 9.61
N PRO A 51 4.66 9.60 10.00
CA PRO A 51 5.77 8.97 9.28
C PRO A 51 5.59 7.44 9.17
N PRO A 52 5.94 6.80 8.04
CA PRO A 52 5.87 5.35 7.92
C PRO A 52 6.70 4.62 8.98
N GLY A 53 6.12 3.55 9.52
CA GLY A 53 6.73 2.67 10.49
C GLY A 53 7.80 1.80 9.85
N LYS A 54 8.52 1.03 10.67
CA LYS A 54 9.54 0.11 10.15
C LYS A 54 8.91 -0.99 9.27
N PRO A 55 9.61 -1.49 8.26
CA PRO A 55 9.15 -2.64 7.50
C PRO A 55 8.97 -3.88 8.39
N THR A 56 7.91 -4.64 8.16
CA THR A 56 7.58 -5.86 8.94
C THR A 56 7.97 -7.13 8.17
N ASN A 57 8.22 -8.22 8.90
CA ASN A 57 8.59 -9.54 8.34
C ASN A 57 9.77 -9.49 7.34
N LEU A 58 10.76 -8.63 7.63
CA LEU A 58 11.96 -8.52 6.81
C LEU A 58 12.74 -9.84 6.85
N ARG A 59 12.94 -10.44 5.68
CA ARG A 59 13.68 -11.68 5.48
C ARG A 59 14.63 -11.57 4.30
N VAL A 60 15.74 -12.29 4.37
CA VAL A 60 16.76 -12.36 3.32
C VAL A 60 16.92 -13.81 2.89
N THR A 61 16.89 -14.05 1.58
CA THR A 61 17.26 -15.33 0.98
C THR A 61 18.54 -15.12 0.16
N PRO A 62 19.67 -15.72 0.58
CA PRO A 62 20.93 -15.60 -0.15
C PRO A 62 20.88 -16.38 -1.46
N ALA A 63 21.50 -15.86 -2.50
CA ALA A 63 21.65 -16.49 -3.81
C ALA A 63 23.04 -16.20 -4.40
N LYS A 64 23.41 -16.90 -5.48
CA LYS A 64 24.72 -16.73 -6.11
C LYS A 64 24.86 -15.31 -6.70
N GLY A 65 25.67 -14.47 -6.05
CA GLY A 65 25.90 -13.08 -6.46
C GLY A 65 24.75 -12.12 -6.15
N MET A 66 23.80 -12.52 -5.29
CA MET A 66 22.56 -11.77 -5.09
C MET A 66 21.96 -12.04 -3.71
N ALA A 67 21.21 -11.08 -3.18
CA ALA A 67 20.34 -11.30 -2.03
C ALA A 67 18.90 -10.91 -2.40
N GLN A 68 17.95 -11.80 -2.11
CA GLN A 68 16.54 -11.50 -2.22
C GLN A 68 16.03 -11.05 -0.85
N LEU A 69 15.56 -9.80 -0.76
CA LEU A 69 14.96 -9.24 0.45
C LEU A 69 13.45 -9.25 0.30
N CYS A 70 12.70 -9.67 1.32
CA CYS A 70 11.24 -9.58 1.30
C CYS A 70 10.72 -9.00 2.62
N TRP A 71 9.65 -8.22 2.55
CA TRP A 71 8.94 -7.66 3.71
C TRP A 71 7.43 -7.59 3.41
N SER A 72 6.61 -7.33 4.45
CA SER A 72 5.14 -7.39 4.37
C SER A 72 4.44 -6.02 4.39
N GLY A 73 5.18 -4.92 4.46
CA GLY A 73 4.62 -3.57 4.56
C GLY A 73 5.37 -2.73 5.57
N VAL A 74 4.66 -1.95 6.38
CA VAL A 74 5.17 -1.14 7.50
C VAL A 74 4.26 -1.29 8.72
N GLU A 75 4.79 -1.09 9.93
CA GLU A 75 4.05 -1.30 11.18
C GLU A 75 2.84 -0.39 11.37
N ASN A 76 2.92 0.85 10.90
CA ASN A 76 1.76 1.73 10.87
C ASN A 76 1.23 1.77 9.44
N ASN A 77 -0.10 1.80 9.27
CA ASN A 77 -0.74 1.83 7.94
C ASN A 77 -0.54 3.19 7.23
N ALA A 78 0.64 3.80 7.33
CA ALA A 78 0.99 4.99 6.59
C ALA A 78 1.15 4.64 5.10
N CYS A 79 0.79 5.58 4.24
CA CYS A 79 1.06 5.50 2.81
C CYS A 79 2.59 5.49 2.61
N VAL A 80 3.14 4.37 2.11
CA VAL A 80 4.55 4.30 1.71
C VAL A 80 4.64 4.49 0.20
N ASP A 81 5.23 5.60 -0.24
CA ASP A 81 5.48 5.86 -1.67
C ASP A 81 6.66 5.06 -2.20
N GLN A 82 7.69 4.82 -1.37
CA GLN A 82 8.91 4.15 -1.78
C GLN A 82 9.66 3.52 -0.60
N TYR A 83 10.27 2.36 -0.83
CA TYR A 83 11.29 1.79 0.06
C TYR A 83 12.70 2.14 -0.45
N ARG A 84 13.65 2.26 0.48
CA ARG A 84 15.06 2.51 0.17
C ARG A 84 15.92 1.43 0.80
N VAL A 85 16.64 0.68 -0.02
CA VAL A 85 17.52 -0.42 0.43
C VAL A 85 18.98 0.01 0.30
N SER A 86 19.75 -0.18 1.36
CA SER A 86 21.21 -0.05 1.38
C SER A 86 21.84 -1.30 2.02
N ALA A 87 23.07 -1.61 1.63
CA ALA A 87 23.83 -2.70 2.22
C ALA A 87 25.27 -2.25 2.43
N VAL A 88 25.91 -2.81 3.45
CA VAL A 88 27.31 -2.57 3.78
C VAL A 88 28.00 -3.94 3.89
N LYS A 89 29.17 -4.08 3.26
CA LYS A 89 30.04 -5.25 3.48
C LYS A 89 30.70 -5.11 4.84
N THR A 90 30.27 -5.92 5.81
CA THR A 90 30.81 -5.87 7.19
C THR A 90 32.19 -6.53 7.31
N ALA A 91 32.61 -7.30 6.30
CA ALA A 91 33.81 -8.13 6.36
C ALA A 91 34.99 -7.57 5.56
N GLU A 92 35.24 -6.26 5.54
CA GLU A 92 36.56 -5.71 5.17
C GLU A 92 36.81 -4.41 5.94
N ALA A 93 37.84 -4.39 6.79
CA ALA A 93 38.15 -3.32 7.73
C ALA A 93 38.49 -1.94 7.09
N ASN A 94 38.30 -1.75 5.78
CA ASN A 94 38.70 -0.54 5.06
C ASN A 94 37.84 -0.17 3.82
N PHE A 95 36.60 -0.65 3.67
CA PHE A 95 35.80 -0.27 2.48
C PHE A 95 35.12 1.09 2.65
N ARG A 96 35.53 2.08 1.84
CA ARG A 96 34.86 3.39 1.72
C ARG A 96 33.39 3.16 1.34
N SER A 97 32.50 3.64 2.20
CA SER A 97 31.04 3.53 2.09
C SER A 97 30.50 4.33 0.90
N GLY A 98 30.62 3.78 -0.30
CA GLY A 98 30.01 4.30 -1.51
C GLY A 98 28.92 3.36 -2.00
N PHE A 99 27.76 3.32 -1.34
CA PHE A 99 26.67 2.45 -1.80
C PHE A 99 25.44 3.26 -2.18
N GLY A 100 25.07 3.12 -3.46
CA GLY A 100 23.84 3.67 -4.02
C GLY A 100 22.64 3.00 -3.39
N SER A 101 21.73 3.79 -2.84
CA SER A 101 20.47 3.29 -2.34
C SER A 101 19.57 2.90 -3.51
N LEU A 102 19.03 1.67 -3.50
CA LEU A 102 18.10 1.24 -4.54
C LEU A 102 16.66 1.65 -4.14
N PRO A 103 15.98 2.49 -4.95
CA PRO A 103 14.58 2.80 -4.75
C PRO A 103 13.70 1.60 -5.15
N VAL A 104 12.73 1.24 -4.32
CA VAL A 104 11.74 0.19 -4.62
C VAL A 104 10.34 0.77 -4.50
N SER A 105 9.64 0.84 -5.63
CA SER A 105 8.38 1.59 -5.77
C SER A 105 7.13 0.89 -5.22
N LYS A 106 7.18 -0.42 -4.94
CA LYS A 106 6.06 -1.18 -4.35
C LYS A 106 6.58 -2.26 -3.41
N GLY A 107 5.99 -2.37 -2.21
CA GLY A 107 6.40 -3.32 -1.17
C GLY A 107 6.20 -4.78 -1.60
N GLY A 108 7.18 -5.63 -1.28
CA GLY A 108 7.25 -7.03 -1.69
C GLY A 108 8.68 -7.58 -1.61
N CYS A 109 8.99 -8.63 -2.38
CA CYS A 109 10.35 -9.12 -2.52
C CYS A 109 11.14 -8.26 -3.52
N ALA A 110 12.27 -7.70 -3.09
CA ALA A 110 13.22 -7.00 -3.93
C ALA A 110 14.48 -7.84 -4.14
N ASN A 111 14.90 -7.85 -5.39
CA ASN A 111 16.02 -8.61 -5.90
C ASN A 111 17.22 -7.68 -6.00
N ILE A 112 18.27 -7.92 -5.21
CA ILE A 112 19.43 -7.03 -5.15
C ILE A 112 20.67 -7.71 -5.75
N SER A 113 20.96 -7.42 -7.03
CA SER A 113 22.04 -8.04 -7.81
C SER A 113 23.23 -7.13 -8.12
N SER A 114 23.22 -5.90 -7.63
CA SER A 114 24.21 -4.87 -8.05
C SER A 114 24.59 -3.89 -6.95
N LEU A 115 24.72 -4.38 -5.72
CA LEU A 115 25.41 -3.64 -4.65
C LEU A 115 26.92 -3.82 -4.84
N THR A 116 27.51 -2.98 -5.70
CA THR A 116 28.97 -2.88 -5.86
C THR A 116 29.61 -2.25 -4.64
#